data_AF-A0A812PM90-F1
#
_entry.id   AF-A0A812PM90-F1
#
_cell.length_a   1.000
_cell.length_b   1.000
_cell.length_c   1.000
_cell.angle_alpha   90.00
_cell.angle_beta   90.00
_cell.angle_gamma   90.00
#
_symmetry.space_group_name_H-M   'P 1'
#
loop_
_entity.id
_entity.type
_entity.pdbx_description
1 polymer ?
#
loop_
_entity_poly.entity_id
_entity_poly.type
_entity_poly.pdbx_seq_one_letter_code
_entity_poly.pdbx_strand_id
1 'polypeptide(L)'
;MSRSTRSSCGFSLRGILNLVLNATGVAAILWWSVASFRLHNLHGPSGSSEDDAVALEAPRVGKGGKGHHPQKRAYEPQPASGNAADGSKELPKVDVHPSAANPAVHLGAQGDAQSAQTASQEPFWVYCAAQWSDCWCPGDIRWGNEETWHLVAAKPGSDINTVTCSIQHLPDNVPGDDGKHCQCLVTPGTDFHRAMNPMLMDEADADAIGASTVASCKLFFAARKIGPADKAQWLATEGLCSEAWEEKAHLNRSYKAGSRQINVDMRQQLMRARIDVRFKSNLARLRDSDGWFRKAWVSYVGGPPTSQFVKMAEELIKSVHYFSENPILMFNFGLFTPKSWTAERFPQLVLLHAAPLPNEPRIRRSFNFNKLRAILMSRALNGVEVDVDQFVAPGADRLFSLTSKWVNKEYSFPLMPAHFLDWSIKDQPAAPWWPRYCPDPDKPCPMQTMRWCHAHPTWTYWALPFFGRWVRRHFRDERLPNVTVKHFNAAGLRVGDINEDEDLLNVGLWEERATKQWCKIDVPATVEFDSLLSWVQHHGNRCLEGIGCTNIGGDKRWYKKGVPKVYWTAHHAVDPEQTATYLERIRKRHKEGLWPAAIVYEQRFWKSGEELKKEHTELACLT
;
A
#
# COMPACT_ATOMS: atom_id res chain seq x y z
N MET A 1 -53.00 3.10 -69.93
CA MET A 1 -52.19 2.98 -71.16
C MET A 1 -50.76 2.62 -70.76
N SER A 2 -50.21 1.53 -71.32
CA SER A 2 -48.78 1.11 -71.39
C SER A 2 -47.98 0.94 -70.07
N ARG A 3 -47.85 -0.29 -69.52
CA ARG A 3 -46.73 -1.30 -69.66
C ARG A 3 -45.37 -0.87 -69.06
N SER A 4 -44.93 -1.53 -67.97
CA SER A 4 -43.81 -2.53 -67.88
C SER A 4 -42.44 -1.86 -67.62
N THR A 5 -41.56 -2.22 -66.68
CA THR A 5 -40.95 -3.52 -66.32
C THR A 5 -40.31 -3.51 -64.91
N ARG A 6 -40.03 -4.71 -64.38
CA ARG A 6 -39.22 -5.03 -63.18
C ARG A 6 -37.78 -4.49 -63.22
N SER A 7 -37.20 -4.20 -62.05
CA SER A 7 -35.77 -4.46 -61.78
C SER A 7 -35.50 -4.71 -60.29
N SER A 8 -34.68 -5.72 -60.06
CA SER A 8 -34.07 -6.22 -58.82
C SER A 8 -32.97 -5.30 -58.29
N CYS A 9 -32.84 -5.15 -56.97
CA CYS A 9 -31.57 -4.76 -56.33
C CYS A 9 -31.29 -5.66 -55.11
N GLY A 10 -30.09 -6.24 -55.12
CA GLY A 10 -29.63 -7.26 -54.19
C GLY A 10 -29.08 -6.72 -52.87
N PHE A 11 -29.04 -7.63 -51.90
CA PHE A 11 -28.38 -7.48 -50.62
C PHE A 11 -26.85 -7.53 -50.79
N SER A 12 -26.16 -6.48 -50.34
CA SER A 12 -24.70 -6.43 -50.26
C SER A 12 -24.23 -6.93 -48.89
N LEU A 13 -23.47 -8.02 -48.91
CA LEU A 13 -22.90 -8.76 -47.78
C LEU A 13 -21.60 -8.09 -47.28
N ARG A 14 -21.64 -6.79 -46.99
CA ARG A 14 -20.47 -6.02 -46.48
C ARG A 14 -20.64 -5.43 -45.08
N GLY A 15 -21.74 -5.71 -44.38
CA GLY A 15 -22.03 -5.17 -43.05
C GLY A 15 -21.58 -6.00 -41.85
N ILE A 16 -21.13 -7.25 -42.03
CA ILE A 16 -20.93 -8.20 -40.91
C ILE A 16 -19.45 -8.46 -40.57
N LEU A 17 -18.51 -8.03 -41.41
CA LEU A 17 -17.07 -8.32 -41.19
C LEU A 17 -16.35 -7.30 -40.28
N ASN A 18 -16.94 -6.13 -40.00
CA ASN A 18 -16.34 -5.12 -39.12
C ASN A 18 -16.69 -5.29 -37.63
N LEU A 19 -17.60 -6.20 -37.27
CA LEU A 19 -17.94 -6.45 -35.86
C LEU A 19 -17.13 -7.60 -35.23
N VAL A 20 -16.48 -8.45 -36.03
CA VAL A 20 -15.70 -9.60 -35.53
C VAL A 20 -14.22 -9.25 -35.30
N LEU A 21 -13.70 -8.18 -35.93
CA LEU A 21 -12.30 -7.75 -35.79
C LEU A 21 -11.99 -6.92 -34.53
N ASN A 22 -13.01 -6.42 -33.82
CA ASN A 22 -12.80 -5.69 -32.55
C ASN A 22 -12.85 -6.57 -31.29
N ALA A 23 -13.31 -7.83 -31.39
CA ALA A 23 -13.39 -8.73 -30.25
C ALA A 23 -12.07 -9.47 -29.96
N THR A 24 -11.21 -9.64 -30.96
CA THR A 24 -9.90 -10.32 -30.81
C THR A 24 -8.79 -9.37 -30.34
N GLY A 25 -8.93 -8.05 -30.57
CA GLY A 25 -7.97 -7.04 -30.09
C GLY A 25 -7.96 -6.86 -28.57
N VAL A 26 -9.13 -6.96 -27.91
CA VAL A 26 -9.25 -6.73 -26.46
C VAL A 26 -8.68 -7.89 -25.63
N ALA A 27 -8.77 -9.12 -26.13
CA ALA A 27 -8.15 -10.29 -25.49
C ALA A 27 -6.61 -10.31 -25.62
N ALA A 28 -6.08 -9.80 -26.73
CA ALA A 28 -4.63 -9.70 -26.95
C ALA A 28 -3.98 -8.59 -26.10
N ILE A 29 -4.68 -7.47 -25.88
CA ILE A 29 -4.20 -6.38 -25.00
C ILE A 29 -4.13 -6.84 -23.54
N LEU A 30 -5.12 -7.60 -23.06
CA LEU A 30 -5.10 -8.16 -21.70
C LEU A 30 -3.98 -9.20 -21.47
N TRP A 31 -3.58 -9.93 -22.51
CA TRP A 31 -2.49 -10.93 -22.39
C TRP A 31 -1.10 -10.30 -22.53
N TRP A 32 -0.94 -9.27 -23.37
CA TRP A 32 0.34 -8.57 -23.54
C TRP A 32 0.66 -7.65 -22.34
N SER A 33 -0.34 -6.99 -21.75
CA SER A 33 -0.15 -6.11 -20.59
C SER A 33 0.21 -6.84 -19.29
N VAL A 34 -0.25 -8.09 -19.10
CA VAL A 34 0.18 -8.95 -17.96
C VAL A 34 1.62 -9.43 -18.14
N ALA A 35 2.11 -9.57 -19.38
CA ALA A 35 3.50 -9.92 -19.67
C ALA A 35 4.46 -8.72 -19.53
N SER A 36 4.05 -7.51 -19.92
CA SER A 36 4.90 -6.31 -19.85
C SER A 36 5.25 -5.88 -18.42
N PHE A 37 4.40 -6.15 -17.43
CA PHE A 37 4.76 -5.92 -16.02
C PHE A 37 5.67 -7.02 -15.44
N ARG A 38 5.68 -8.24 -16.03
CA ARG A 38 6.58 -9.33 -15.63
C ARG A 38 7.98 -9.24 -16.25
N LEU A 39 8.12 -8.55 -17.39
CA LEU A 39 9.42 -8.36 -18.06
C LEU A 39 10.29 -7.23 -17.48
N HIS A 40 9.76 -6.37 -16.61
CA HIS A 40 10.54 -5.30 -15.97
C HIS A 40 11.15 -5.64 -14.60
N ASN A 41 10.92 -6.86 -14.07
CA ASN A 41 11.48 -7.31 -12.79
C ASN A 41 12.25 -8.66 -12.87
N LEU A 42 12.64 -9.10 -14.06
CA LEU A 42 13.38 -10.36 -14.25
C LEU A 42 14.60 -10.16 -15.17
N HIS A 43 15.67 -9.54 -14.68
CA HIS A 43 17.00 -9.67 -15.29
C HIS A 43 18.02 -10.12 -14.23
N GLY A 44 18.18 -11.44 -14.10
CA GLY A 44 19.42 -12.07 -13.65
C GLY A 44 20.21 -12.54 -14.88
N PRO A 45 21.55 -12.64 -14.82
CA PRO A 45 22.40 -12.67 -16.00
C PRO A 45 22.34 -14.03 -16.69
N SER A 46 21.79 -14.08 -17.91
CA SER A 46 22.04 -15.17 -18.85
C SER A 46 23.33 -14.88 -19.59
N GLY A 47 24.43 -15.48 -19.12
CA GLY A 47 25.60 -15.70 -19.96
C GLY A 47 25.31 -16.83 -20.94
N SER A 48 25.28 -16.51 -22.23
CA SER A 48 25.28 -17.49 -23.31
C SER A 48 26.54 -17.29 -24.15
N SER A 49 27.49 -18.20 -24.01
CA SER A 49 28.43 -18.54 -25.08
C SER A 49 28.02 -19.92 -25.59
N GLU A 50 27.53 -19.96 -26.83
CA GLU A 50 27.46 -21.19 -27.62
C GLU A 50 28.85 -21.47 -28.21
N ASP A 51 29.30 -22.72 -28.09
CA ASP A 51 29.87 -23.58 -29.15
C ASP A 51 30.83 -24.60 -28.53
N ASP A 52 30.38 -25.86 -28.45
CA ASP A 52 30.96 -26.98 -29.20
C ASP A 52 30.43 -28.33 -28.71
N ALA A 53 30.06 -29.16 -29.70
CA ALA A 53 29.49 -30.49 -29.56
C ALA A 53 30.57 -31.57 -29.56
N VAL A 54 30.53 -32.54 -28.63
CA VAL A 54 31.04 -33.91 -28.86
C VAL A 54 30.27 -34.92 -27.99
N ALA A 55 29.81 -35.99 -28.63
CA ALA A 55 29.18 -37.16 -28.04
C ALA A 55 30.20 -38.08 -27.33
N LEU A 56 29.76 -38.84 -26.31
CA LEU A 56 29.92 -40.30 -26.18
C LEU A 56 29.67 -40.82 -24.74
N GLU A 57 28.99 -41.97 -24.69
CA GLU A 57 29.12 -43.10 -23.75
C GLU A 57 28.76 -42.97 -22.26
N ALA A 58 27.75 -43.75 -21.88
CA ALA A 58 27.67 -44.42 -20.57
C ALA A 58 28.75 -45.51 -20.49
N PRO A 59 29.27 -45.90 -19.29
CA PRO A 59 28.58 -46.95 -18.54
C PRO A 59 28.78 -47.00 -16.99
N ARG A 60 27.83 -47.70 -16.36
CA ARG A 60 27.94 -48.69 -15.25
C ARG A 60 28.32 -48.29 -13.80
N VAL A 61 27.38 -48.66 -12.92
CA VAL A 61 27.48 -49.58 -11.75
C VAL A 61 28.58 -49.35 -10.69
N GLY A 62 28.14 -49.11 -9.45
CA GLY A 62 28.92 -49.38 -8.23
C GLY A 62 28.03 -49.54 -7.00
N LYS A 63 28.03 -50.73 -6.41
CA LYS A 63 27.30 -51.17 -5.20
C LYS A 63 28.13 -50.96 -3.93
N GLY A 64 27.45 -50.87 -2.78
CA GLY A 64 27.92 -51.34 -1.45
C GLY A 64 28.61 -50.27 -0.60
N GLY A 65 28.44 -50.17 0.73
CA GLY A 65 27.78 -51.00 1.76
C GLY A 65 27.58 -50.14 3.03
N LYS A 66 26.51 -50.32 3.82
CA LYS A 66 26.40 -51.16 5.04
C LYS A 66 27.40 -50.90 6.19
N GLY A 67 26.82 -50.66 7.37
CA GLY A 67 27.43 -50.76 8.73
C GLY A 67 27.64 -49.38 9.36
N HIS A 68 27.31 -49.05 10.61
CA HIS A 68 26.84 -49.78 11.79
C HIS A 68 26.14 -48.76 12.74
N HIS A 69 25.02 -49.17 13.33
CA HIS A 69 24.60 -48.76 14.69
C HIS A 69 25.28 -49.74 15.70
N PRO A 70 25.42 -49.46 17.02
CA PRO A 70 24.33 -48.91 17.86
C PRO A 70 24.71 -48.13 19.16
N GLN A 71 23.65 -47.62 19.82
CA GLN A 71 23.48 -47.39 21.29
C GLN A 71 24.34 -46.27 21.94
N LYS A 72 23.92 -45.49 22.95
CA LYS A 72 22.92 -45.55 24.04
C LYS A 72 23.02 -44.14 24.71
N ARG A 73 21.97 -43.43 25.12
CA ARG A 73 21.33 -43.51 26.44
C ARG A 73 20.21 -42.46 26.55
N ALA A 74 19.23 -42.85 27.35
CA ALA A 74 18.04 -42.11 27.75
C ALA A 74 18.37 -40.89 28.64
N TYR A 75 17.51 -39.87 28.55
CA TYR A 75 17.14 -39.07 29.72
C TYR A 75 15.65 -38.76 29.62
N GLU A 76 14.89 -39.35 30.53
CA GLU A 76 13.46 -39.11 30.72
C GLU A 76 13.32 -38.08 31.87
N PRO A 77 12.36 -37.15 31.79
CA PRO A 77 12.18 -36.06 32.75
C PRO A 77 11.13 -36.42 33.81
N GLN A 78 11.16 -35.76 34.99
CA GLN A 78 10.01 -35.31 35.81
C GLN A 78 10.45 -34.85 37.23
N PRO A 79 9.57 -34.30 38.11
CA PRO A 79 9.26 -32.87 38.21
C PRO A 79 9.52 -32.34 39.64
N ALA A 80 9.39 -31.03 39.86
CA ALA A 80 9.30 -30.50 41.22
C ALA A 80 8.13 -29.52 41.33
N SER A 81 7.07 -30.03 41.95
CA SER A 81 5.97 -29.30 42.58
C SER A 81 6.45 -28.54 43.82
N GLY A 82 5.88 -27.35 44.08
CA GLY A 82 6.16 -26.60 45.31
C GLY A 82 5.19 -25.43 45.53
N ASN A 83 4.00 -25.77 46.02
CA ASN A 83 3.05 -25.08 46.89
C ASN A 83 2.93 -23.54 47.00
N ALA A 84 1.65 -23.18 47.08
CA ALA A 84 1.03 -21.95 47.54
C ALA A 84 1.35 -21.52 48.98
N ALA A 85 1.28 -20.21 49.23
CA ALA A 85 0.59 -19.51 50.34
C ALA A 85 0.92 -18.01 50.19
N ASP A 86 -0.06 -17.15 49.92
CA ASP A 86 -0.89 -16.42 50.89
C ASP A 86 -0.22 -15.14 51.41
N GLY A 87 -0.97 -14.04 51.43
CA GLY A 87 -0.44 -12.72 51.79
C GLY A 87 -1.17 -11.55 51.11
N SER A 88 -2.49 -11.52 51.24
CA SER A 88 -3.27 -10.30 51.03
C SER A 88 -2.90 -9.25 52.09
N LYS A 89 -2.39 -8.09 51.65
CA LYS A 89 -2.36 -6.88 52.46
C LYS A 89 -3.15 -5.80 51.74
N GLU A 90 -4.28 -5.45 52.36
CA GLU A 90 -5.08 -4.28 52.04
C GLU A 90 -4.22 -3.02 52.06
N LEU A 91 -4.36 -2.20 51.02
CA LEU A 91 -3.91 -0.81 51.01
C LEU A 91 -5.07 0.09 51.45
N PRO A 92 -4.79 1.18 52.18
CA PRO A 92 -5.83 2.03 52.76
C PRO A 92 -6.61 2.77 51.67
N LYS A 93 -7.94 2.80 51.85
CA LYS A 93 -8.88 3.63 51.09
C LYS A 93 -8.50 5.10 51.28
N VAL A 94 -8.20 5.77 50.17
CA VAL A 94 -8.14 7.23 50.10
C VAL A 94 -9.47 7.68 49.51
N ASP A 95 -10.25 8.38 50.33
CA ASP A 95 -11.47 9.06 49.91
C ASP A 95 -11.11 10.22 48.97
N VAL A 96 -11.67 10.20 47.76
CA VAL A 96 -11.60 11.33 46.82
C VAL A 96 -13.02 11.72 46.46
N HIS A 97 -13.49 12.82 47.07
CA HIS A 97 -14.66 13.54 46.59
C HIS A 97 -14.31 14.33 45.30
N PRO A 98 -15.27 14.47 44.36
CA PRO A 98 -15.03 15.12 43.07
C PRO A 98 -15.20 16.63 43.19
N SER A 99 -14.13 17.39 42.93
CA SER A 99 -14.24 18.83 42.65
C SER A 99 -13.98 19.08 41.18
N ALA A 100 -15.01 19.57 40.51
CA ALA A 100 -14.96 20.08 39.16
C ALA A 100 -14.06 21.31 39.09
N ALA A 101 -13.04 21.28 38.23
CA ALA A 101 -12.38 22.47 37.68
C ALA A 101 -11.64 22.07 36.40
N ASN A 102 -12.04 22.68 35.29
CA ASN A 102 -11.29 22.69 34.03
C ASN A 102 -9.90 23.30 34.24
N PRO A 103 -8.83 22.73 33.67
CA PRO A 103 -7.71 23.52 33.22
C PRO A 103 -7.66 23.50 31.69
N ALA A 104 -8.01 24.64 31.09
CA ALA A 104 -7.52 24.97 29.77
C ALA A 104 -5.99 24.97 29.83
N VAL A 105 -5.36 24.05 29.11
CA VAL A 105 -3.91 24.00 28.96
C VAL A 105 -3.49 25.16 28.07
N HIS A 106 -3.12 26.28 28.70
CA HIS A 106 -2.34 27.32 28.06
C HIS A 106 -0.93 26.77 27.81
N LEU A 107 -0.65 26.44 26.54
CA LEU A 107 0.71 26.30 26.04
C LEU A 107 1.38 27.68 26.08
N GLY A 108 2.08 27.96 27.18
CA GLY A 108 2.91 29.15 27.33
C GLY A 108 4.12 29.06 26.41
N ALA A 109 4.14 29.90 25.38
CA ALA A 109 5.33 30.23 24.64
C ALA A 109 6.19 31.18 25.49
N GLN A 110 7.17 30.64 26.21
CA GLN A 110 8.32 31.43 26.66
C GLN A 110 9.37 31.35 25.56
N GLY A 111 9.53 32.47 24.85
CA GLY A 111 10.50 32.64 23.80
C GLY A 111 11.88 32.91 24.40
N ASP A 112 12.73 31.88 24.37
CA ASP A 112 14.16 32.10 24.29
C ASP A 112 14.46 32.55 22.86
N ALA A 113 14.95 33.78 22.71
CA ALA A 113 15.46 34.31 21.46
C ALA A 113 16.75 33.56 21.09
N GLN A 114 16.60 32.34 20.56
CA GLN A 114 17.67 31.63 19.89
C GLN A 114 18.09 32.47 18.69
N SER A 115 19.36 32.88 18.69
CA SER A 115 20.03 33.46 17.54
C SER A 115 19.67 32.67 16.30
N ALA A 116 18.94 33.30 15.37
CA ALA A 116 18.60 32.71 14.09
C ALA A 116 19.92 32.36 13.40
N GLN A 117 20.32 31.08 13.46
CA GLN A 117 21.37 30.54 12.62
C GLN A 117 20.94 30.84 11.20
N THR A 118 21.70 31.69 10.52
CA THR A 118 21.51 31.97 9.10
C THR A 118 21.60 30.64 8.37
N ALA A 119 20.46 30.20 7.82
CA ALA A 119 20.35 29.03 6.96
C ALA A 119 21.52 29.00 5.97
N SER A 120 22.15 27.84 5.82
CA SER A 120 23.24 27.66 4.86
C SER A 120 22.74 28.09 3.48
N GLN A 121 23.45 29.02 2.84
CA GLN A 121 23.14 29.44 1.47
C GLN A 121 23.85 28.59 0.42
N GLU A 122 24.63 27.59 0.84
CA GLU A 122 25.39 26.75 -0.07
C GLU A 122 24.47 25.73 -0.78
N PRO A 123 24.62 25.54 -2.10
CA PRO A 123 23.92 24.48 -2.81
C PRO A 123 24.22 23.10 -2.27
N PHE A 124 23.21 22.22 -2.24
CA PHE A 124 23.33 20.85 -1.73
C PHE A 124 22.71 19.82 -2.68
N TRP A 125 23.16 18.58 -2.58
CA TRP A 125 22.67 17.48 -3.41
C TRP A 125 21.56 16.72 -2.71
N VAL A 126 20.44 16.49 -3.40
CA VAL A 126 19.33 15.68 -2.89
C VAL A 126 19.05 14.49 -3.77
N TYR A 127 18.68 13.36 -3.17
CA TYR A 127 18.19 12.20 -3.91
C TYR A 127 17.01 12.59 -4.80
N CYS A 128 17.12 12.25 -6.09
CA CYS A 128 16.13 12.63 -7.09
C CYS A 128 15.39 11.42 -7.65
N ALA A 129 16.13 10.40 -8.10
CA ALA A 129 15.56 9.22 -8.74
C ALA A 129 16.49 8.01 -8.63
N ALA A 130 15.89 6.82 -8.51
CA ALA A 130 16.61 5.55 -8.56
C ALA A 130 17.14 5.28 -9.98
N GLN A 131 17.99 4.26 -10.11
CA GLN A 131 18.29 3.69 -11.41
C GLN A 131 17.00 3.29 -12.15
N TRP A 132 16.95 3.55 -13.45
CA TRP A 132 15.82 3.33 -14.36
C TRP A 132 14.62 4.27 -14.16
N SER A 133 14.80 5.37 -13.42
CA SER A 133 13.76 6.39 -13.21
C SER A 133 14.20 7.76 -13.72
N ASP A 134 13.23 8.63 -14.00
CA ASP A 134 13.51 10.00 -14.43
C ASP A 134 13.76 10.93 -13.24
N CYS A 135 14.86 11.67 -13.29
CA CYS A 135 15.15 12.79 -12.40
C CYS A 135 14.76 14.12 -13.06
N TRP A 136 14.05 14.96 -12.30
CA TRP A 136 13.62 16.31 -12.69
C TRP A 136 14.30 17.33 -11.77
N CYS A 137 15.23 18.13 -12.31
CA CYS A 137 16.09 19.02 -11.53
C CYS A 137 16.39 20.33 -12.29
N PRO A 138 16.15 21.52 -11.75
CA PRO A 138 16.53 22.80 -12.37
C PRO A 138 18.02 23.08 -12.29
N GLY A 139 18.71 22.44 -11.34
CA GLY A 139 20.17 22.50 -11.23
C GLY A 139 20.85 21.39 -12.01
N ASP A 140 22.13 21.24 -11.71
CA ASP A 140 22.92 20.11 -12.19
C ASP A 140 22.40 18.79 -11.61
N ILE A 141 22.58 17.72 -12.35
CA ILE A 141 22.29 16.36 -11.91
C ILE A 141 23.61 15.62 -11.74
N ARG A 142 23.75 14.79 -10.71
CA ARG A 142 24.86 13.83 -10.62
C ARG A 142 24.32 12.40 -10.59
N TRP A 143 25.00 11.50 -11.29
CA TRP A 143 24.63 10.10 -11.47
C TRP A 143 25.75 9.17 -10.97
N GLY A 144 25.41 8.18 -10.15
CA GLY A 144 26.39 7.26 -9.58
C GLY A 144 26.06 6.88 -8.14
N ASN A 145 27.10 6.72 -7.32
CA ASN A 145 27.00 6.39 -5.90
C ASN A 145 28.08 7.17 -5.10
N GLU A 146 28.21 6.90 -3.81
CA GLU A 146 29.20 7.56 -2.94
C GLU A 146 30.67 7.37 -3.38
N GLU A 147 30.96 6.37 -4.22
CA GLU A 147 32.31 6.11 -4.72
C GLU A 147 32.64 6.98 -5.95
N THR A 148 31.69 7.16 -6.86
CA THR A 148 31.93 7.91 -8.11
C THR A 148 30.66 8.56 -8.63
N TRP A 149 30.77 9.84 -9.01
CA TRP A 149 29.69 10.65 -9.56
C TRP A 149 30.02 11.16 -10.97
N HIS A 150 29.06 11.01 -11.89
CA HIS A 150 29.06 11.63 -13.22
C HIS A 150 28.16 12.86 -13.20
N LEU A 151 28.70 14.04 -13.54
CA LEU A 151 27.96 15.29 -13.57
C LEU A 151 27.28 15.52 -14.91
N VAL A 152 26.00 15.87 -14.86
CA VAL A 152 25.16 16.27 -15.98
C VAL A 152 24.73 17.72 -15.75
N ALA A 153 25.39 18.64 -16.43
CA ALA A 153 25.13 20.07 -16.29
C ALA A 153 23.70 20.45 -16.71
N ALA A 154 23.13 21.44 -16.04
CA ALA A 154 21.87 22.04 -16.43
C ALA A 154 21.95 22.60 -17.87
N LYS A 155 20.90 22.39 -18.67
CA LYS A 155 20.82 22.93 -20.04
C LYS A 155 20.60 24.44 -19.98
N PRO A 156 21.44 25.28 -20.62
CA PRO A 156 21.25 26.73 -20.64
C PRO A 156 19.87 27.12 -21.16
N GLY A 157 19.16 27.97 -20.40
CA GLY A 157 17.82 28.45 -20.76
C GLY A 157 16.67 27.47 -20.51
N SER A 158 16.93 26.29 -19.95
CA SER A 158 15.87 25.39 -19.49
C SER A 158 15.55 25.65 -18.02
N ASP A 159 14.27 25.80 -17.70
CA ASP A 159 13.83 25.90 -16.30
C ASP A 159 14.05 24.59 -15.54
N ILE A 160 14.01 23.44 -16.25
CA ILE A 160 14.27 22.13 -15.67
C ILE A 160 15.13 21.24 -16.59
N ASN A 161 16.12 20.58 -16.00
CA ASN A 161 16.85 19.44 -16.57
C ASN A 161 16.12 18.12 -16.26
N THR A 162 15.92 17.29 -17.28
CA THR A 162 15.29 15.96 -17.13
C THR A 162 16.21 14.90 -17.69
N VAL A 163 16.49 13.87 -16.89
CA VAL A 163 17.42 12.78 -17.24
C VAL A 163 16.84 11.45 -16.76
N THR A 164 16.82 10.45 -17.64
CA THR A 164 16.54 9.05 -17.27
C THR A 164 17.80 8.43 -16.65
N CYS A 165 17.77 8.18 -15.34
CA CYS A 165 18.91 7.74 -14.53
C CYS A 165 19.26 6.29 -14.82
N SER A 166 19.96 6.03 -15.91
CA SER A 166 20.20 4.66 -16.39
C SER A 166 21.51 4.57 -17.14
N ILE A 167 22.12 3.38 -17.09
CA ILE A 167 23.35 3.08 -17.84
C ILE A 167 23.14 3.09 -19.37
N GLN A 168 21.88 3.14 -19.83
CA GLN A 168 21.54 3.29 -21.25
C GLN A 168 21.65 4.75 -21.73
N HIS A 169 21.44 5.71 -20.83
CA HIS A 169 21.42 7.14 -21.13
C HIS A 169 22.61 7.90 -20.53
N LEU A 170 23.26 7.31 -19.52
CA LEU A 170 24.38 7.87 -18.79
C LEU A 170 25.52 6.84 -18.71
N PRO A 171 26.78 7.26 -18.52
CA PRO A 171 27.89 6.33 -18.37
C PRO A 171 27.69 5.36 -17.19
N ASP A 172 28.09 4.10 -17.37
CA ASP A 172 28.18 3.13 -16.27
C ASP A 172 29.49 3.35 -15.49
N ASN A 173 29.51 4.41 -14.69
CA ASN A 173 30.66 4.81 -13.88
C ASN A 173 30.95 3.85 -12.70
N VAL A 174 30.02 2.94 -12.38
CA VAL A 174 30.18 1.91 -11.35
C VAL A 174 29.60 0.58 -11.86
N PRO A 175 30.31 -0.15 -12.73
CA PRO A 175 29.79 -1.37 -13.36
C PRO A 175 29.35 -2.43 -12.36
N GLY A 176 28.15 -2.98 -12.57
CA GLY A 176 27.58 -4.05 -11.73
C GLY A 176 26.97 -3.60 -10.39
N ASP A 177 27.01 -2.30 -10.06
CA ASP A 177 26.33 -1.76 -8.88
C ASP A 177 24.90 -1.28 -9.21
N ASP A 178 23.90 -1.90 -8.58
CA ASP A 178 22.48 -1.53 -8.69
C ASP A 178 22.07 -0.39 -7.73
N GLY A 179 23.02 0.11 -6.92
CA GLY A 179 22.88 1.25 -6.01
C GLY A 179 23.03 2.62 -6.67
N LYS A 180 23.34 2.66 -7.97
CA LYS A 180 23.45 3.92 -8.72
C LYS A 180 22.12 4.67 -8.72
N HIS A 181 22.19 5.99 -8.61
CA HIS A 181 21.02 6.86 -8.59
C HIS A 181 21.37 8.27 -9.07
N CYS A 182 20.34 9.07 -9.35
CA CYS A 182 20.52 10.50 -9.60
C CYS A 182 20.31 11.32 -8.33
N GLN A 183 21.11 12.38 -8.20
CA GLN A 183 20.88 13.46 -7.26
C GLN A 183 20.78 14.80 -7.98
N CYS A 184 19.97 15.70 -7.45
CA CYS A 184 19.74 17.04 -7.97
C CYS A 184 20.48 18.07 -7.13
N LEU A 185 21.18 19.01 -7.76
CA LEU A 185 21.79 20.15 -7.09
C LEU A 185 20.70 21.21 -6.82
N VAL A 186 20.54 21.55 -5.54
CA VAL A 186 19.50 22.45 -5.06
C VAL A 186 20.16 23.67 -4.46
N THR A 187 19.77 24.85 -4.94
CA THR A 187 20.19 26.12 -4.35
C THR A 187 19.14 26.60 -3.33
N PRO A 188 19.50 26.74 -2.03
CA PRO A 188 18.63 27.30 -1.02
C PRO A 188 18.02 28.64 -1.43
N GLY A 189 16.78 28.90 -1.00
CA GLY A 189 16.09 30.16 -1.27
C GLY A 189 15.51 30.33 -2.68
N THR A 190 15.68 29.38 -3.59
CA THR A 190 14.99 29.37 -4.89
C THR A 190 13.51 28.97 -4.76
N ASP A 191 12.69 29.28 -5.77
CA ASP A 191 11.31 28.77 -5.84
C ASP A 191 11.27 27.25 -5.84
N PHE A 192 12.27 26.65 -6.47
CA PHE A 192 12.45 25.22 -6.50
C PHE A 192 12.68 24.65 -5.10
N HIS A 193 13.63 25.22 -4.35
CA HIS A 193 13.87 24.84 -2.97
C HIS A 193 12.59 24.95 -2.13
N ARG A 194 11.82 26.04 -2.27
CA ARG A 194 10.55 26.20 -1.54
C ARG A 194 9.45 25.18 -1.90
N ALA A 195 9.50 24.61 -3.10
CA ALA A 195 8.50 23.65 -3.58
C ALA A 195 8.87 22.18 -3.32
N MET A 196 10.09 21.93 -2.85
CA MET A 196 10.57 20.59 -2.53
C MET A 196 9.85 19.99 -1.32
N ASN A 197 9.89 18.67 -1.25
CA ASN A 197 9.51 17.91 -0.07
C ASN A 197 10.38 18.36 1.13
N PRO A 198 9.80 18.97 2.18
CA PRO A 198 10.52 19.46 3.35
C PRO A 198 11.16 18.37 4.22
N MET A 199 10.89 17.09 3.93
CA MET A 199 11.61 15.97 4.55
C MET A 199 12.96 15.70 3.90
N LEU A 200 13.27 16.38 2.79
CA LEU A 200 14.55 16.32 2.09
C LEU A 200 15.40 17.59 2.30
N MET A 201 14.97 18.47 3.21
CA MET A 201 15.64 19.70 3.60
C MET A 201 16.22 19.56 5.01
N ASP A 202 17.13 20.47 5.35
CA ASP A 202 17.48 20.70 6.75
C ASP A 202 16.26 21.10 7.58
N GLU A 203 16.26 20.69 8.86
CA GLU A 203 15.13 20.90 9.76
C GLU A 203 14.82 22.39 9.97
N ALA A 204 15.86 23.22 10.09
CA ALA A 204 15.72 24.66 10.23
C ALA A 204 15.07 25.30 8.98
N ASP A 205 15.41 24.84 7.78
CA ASP A 205 14.86 25.37 6.53
C ASP A 205 13.40 24.94 6.34
N ALA A 206 13.10 23.68 6.63
CA ALA A 206 11.74 23.17 6.64
C ALA A 206 10.86 23.95 7.64
N ASP A 207 11.38 24.24 8.83
CA ASP A 207 10.68 25.04 9.84
C ASP A 207 10.53 26.51 9.42
N ALA A 208 11.54 27.10 8.76
CA ALA A 208 11.52 28.48 8.27
C ALA A 208 10.46 28.72 7.19
N ILE A 209 10.22 27.76 6.29
CA ILE A 209 9.08 27.83 5.36
C ILE A 209 7.75 27.49 6.05
N GLY A 210 7.81 27.03 7.29
CA GLY A 210 6.68 26.69 8.13
C GLY A 210 6.22 25.23 8.00
N ALA A 211 6.93 24.33 7.33
CA ALA A 211 6.51 22.94 7.18
C ALA A 211 6.65 22.16 8.49
N SER A 212 5.72 22.33 9.42
CA SER A 212 5.82 21.77 10.77
C SER A 212 5.72 20.24 10.78
N THR A 213 6.45 19.62 11.70
CA THR A 213 6.36 18.16 11.94
C THR A 213 5.01 17.82 12.55
N VAL A 214 4.28 16.89 11.94
CA VAL A 214 2.93 16.47 12.38
C VAL A 214 2.83 14.99 12.73
N ALA A 215 3.86 14.22 12.40
CA ALA A 215 4.05 12.83 12.79
C ALA A 215 5.54 12.61 13.08
N SER A 216 5.87 12.00 14.22
CA SER A 216 7.23 11.57 14.55
C SER A 216 7.21 10.63 15.75
N CYS A 217 8.29 9.87 15.92
CA CYS A 217 8.49 9.04 17.11
C CYS A 217 8.35 9.83 18.42
N LYS A 218 8.89 11.06 18.47
CA LYS A 218 8.77 11.95 19.64
C LYS A 218 7.32 12.32 19.93
N LEU A 219 6.55 12.68 18.90
CA LEU A 219 5.14 13.02 19.04
C LEU A 219 4.30 11.81 19.49
N PHE A 220 4.51 10.65 18.88
CA PHE A 220 3.78 9.43 19.25
C PHE A 220 4.08 8.99 20.68
N PHE A 221 5.36 9.06 21.09
CA PHE A 221 5.74 8.77 22.46
C PHE A 221 5.06 9.74 23.42
N ALA A 222 5.15 11.05 23.19
CA ALA A 222 4.55 12.05 24.08
C ALA A 222 3.03 11.85 24.24
N ALA A 223 2.33 11.54 23.14
CA ALA A 223 0.87 11.38 23.13
C ALA A 223 0.37 10.08 23.79
N ARG A 224 1.21 9.06 23.98
CA ARG A 224 0.81 7.69 24.38
C ARG A 224 -0.04 7.56 25.66
N LYS A 225 -0.08 8.60 26.49
CA LYS A 225 -0.83 8.66 27.75
C LYS A 225 -2.14 9.44 27.65
N ILE A 226 -2.43 10.09 26.51
CA ILE A 226 -3.61 10.95 26.32
C ILE A 226 -4.88 10.10 26.23
N GLY A 227 -4.90 9.12 25.34
CA GLY A 227 -6.10 8.29 25.11
C GLY A 227 -5.80 6.92 24.52
N PRO A 228 -6.84 6.08 24.35
CA PRO A 228 -6.69 4.72 23.81
C PRO A 228 -6.10 4.69 22.40
N ALA A 229 -6.48 5.64 21.55
CA ALA A 229 -5.96 5.75 20.19
C ALA A 229 -4.47 6.12 20.17
N ASP A 230 -4.03 7.09 20.98
CA ASP A 230 -2.60 7.43 21.10
C ASP A 230 -1.77 6.31 21.70
N LYS A 231 -2.34 5.55 22.65
CA LYS A 231 -1.70 4.34 23.16
C LYS A 231 -1.54 3.29 22.06
N ALA A 232 -2.57 3.05 21.24
CA ALA A 232 -2.50 2.11 20.13
C ALA A 232 -1.49 2.58 19.05
N GLN A 233 -1.46 3.88 18.76
CA GLN A 233 -0.48 4.50 17.88
C GLN A 233 0.95 4.26 18.38
N TRP A 234 1.21 4.52 19.66
CA TRP A 234 2.54 4.26 20.24
C TRP A 234 2.90 2.79 20.16
N LEU A 235 1.98 1.87 20.53
CA LEU A 235 2.23 0.43 20.42
C LEU A 235 2.54 -0.01 18.99
N ALA A 236 1.93 0.63 17.99
CA ALA A 236 2.24 0.40 16.59
C ALA A 236 3.65 0.86 16.21
N THR A 237 4.07 2.03 16.69
CA THR A 237 5.33 2.65 16.26
C THR A 237 6.52 2.36 17.18
N GLU A 238 6.30 1.84 18.38
CA GLU A 238 7.35 1.64 19.40
C GLU A 238 8.54 0.84 18.86
N GLY A 239 8.27 -0.26 18.16
CA GLY A 239 9.34 -1.09 17.59
C GLY A 239 10.13 -0.43 16.45
N LEU A 240 9.61 0.64 15.86
CA LEU A 240 10.28 1.48 14.86
C LEU A 240 10.99 2.68 15.51
N CYS A 241 10.54 3.08 16.70
CA CYS A 241 10.89 4.35 17.32
C CYS A 241 11.79 4.26 18.56
N SER A 242 11.81 3.12 19.27
CA SER A 242 12.43 3.02 20.59
C SER A 242 13.70 2.16 20.58
N GLU A 243 14.81 2.74 21.04
CA GLU A 243 16.05 2.01 21.32
C GLU A 243 15.85 0.95 22.41
N ALA A 244 15.10 1.26 23.46
CA ALA A 244 14.75 0.31 24.51
C ALA A 244 13.98 -0.91 23.97
N TRP A 245 13.26 -0.77 22.85
CA TRP A 245 12.66 -1.91 22.17
C TRP A 245 13.75 -2.80 21.54
N GLU A 246 14.81 -2.23 20.97
CA GLU A 246 15.94 -3.00 20.43
C GLU A 246 16.63 -3.83 21.52
N GLU A 247 16.88 -3.24 22.69
CA GLU A 247 17.44 -3.95 23.84
C GLU A 247 16.58 -5.16 24.24
N LYS A 248 15.26 -4.96 24.36
CA LYS A 248 14.30 -6.05 24.63
C LYS A 248 14.32 -7.11 23.55
N ALA A 249 14.45 -6.71 22.29
CA ALA A 249 14.51 -7.61 21.15
C ALA A 249 15.81 -8.44 21.14
N HIS A 250 16.94 -7.87 21.59
CA HIS A 250 18.20 -8.61 21.73
C HIS A 250 18.10 -9.75 22.77
N LEU A 251 17.30 -9.56 23.82
CA LEU A 251 17.09 -10.57 24.86
C LEU A 251 16.15 -11.70 24.44
N ASN A 252 15.32 -11.50 23.41
CA ASN A 252 14.37 -12.49 22.94
C ASN A 252 14.77 -13.03 21.56
N ARG A 253 15.12 -14.33 21.49
CA ARG A 253 15.55 -14.98 20.24
C ARG A 253 14.54 -14.84 19.09
N SER A 254 13.24 -14.68 19.38
CA SER A 254 12.18 -14.50 18.38
C SER A 254 12.12 -13.11 17.76
N TYR A 255 12.85 -12.13 18.30
CA TYR A 255 12.91 -10.74 17.80
C TYR A 255 14.30 -10.36 17.27
N LYS A 256 15.17 -11.36 17.04
CA LYS A 256 16.51 -11.12 16.50
C LYS A 256 16.41 -10.52 15.09
N ALA A 257 17.02 -9.35 14.91
CA ALA A 257 17.11 -8.69 13.63
C ALA A 257 18.00 -9.48 12.64
N GLY A 258 17.67 -9.36 11.36
CA GLY A 258 18.44 -9.94 10.26
C GLY A 258 19.59 -9.06 9.80
N SER A 259 20.34 -9.55 8.81
CA SER A 259 21.47 -8.81 8.21
C SER A 259 21.02 -7.65 7.33
N ARG A 260 19.76 -7.64 6.87
CA ARG A 260 19.17 -6.57 6.05
C ARG A 260 18.33 -5.59 6.87
N GLN A 261 18.58 -5.48 8.17
CA GLN A 261 17.83 -4.56 9.03
C GLN A 261 18.13 -3.09 8.68
N ILE A 262 17.11 -2.25 8.75
CA ILE A 262 17.25 -0.80 8.76
C ILE A 262 17.57 -0.38 10.19
N ASN A 263 18.65 0.39 10.38
CA ASN A 263 19.08 0.84 11.71
C ASN A 263 18.01 1.72 12.40
N VAL A 264 18.10 1.87 13.72
CA VAL A 264 17.08 2.58 14.51
C VAL A 264 16.94 4.05 14.11
N ASP A 265 18.03 4.76 13.87
CA ASP A 265 18.00 6.19 13.51
C ASP A 265 17.25 6.41 12.20
N MET A 266 17.57 5.61 11.18
CA MET A 266 16.89 5.64 9.90
C MET A 266 15.41 5.26 10.06
N ARG A 267 15.07 4.25 10.87
CA ARG A 267 13.66 3.89 11.12
C ARG A 267 12.89 5.01 11.82
N GLN A 268 13.51 5.72 12.76
CA GLN A 268 12.92 6.89 13.41
C GLN A 268 12.68 8.02 12.40
N GLN A 269 13.65 8.29 11.52
CA GLN A 269 13.51 9.28 10.43
C GLN A 269 12.38 8.90 9.47
N LEU A 270 12.27 7.62 9.10
CA LEU A 270 11.20 7.10 8.25
C LEU A 270 9.80 7.18 8.90
N MET A 271 9.71 7.40 10.21
CA MET A 271 8.45 7.63 10.92
C MET A 271 8.11 9.11 11.13
N ARG A 272 8.78 10.01 10.41
CA ARG A 272 8.50 11.45 10.40
C ARG A 272 7.66 11.86 9.19
N ALA A 273 6.71 12.77 9.42
CA ALA A 273 6.04 13.50 8.36
C ALA A 273 5.84 14.98 8.74
N ARG A 274 5.93 15.85 7.72
CA ARG A 274 5.68 17.29 7.81
C ARG A 274 4.43 17.67 7.01
N ILE A 275 3.69 18.67 7.46
CA ILE A 275 2.55 19.22 6.71
C ILE A 275 3.08 20.12 5.59
N ASP A 276 2.51 20.00 4.39
CA ASP A 276 2.73 21.01 3.35
C ASP A 276 2.09 22.33 3.76
N VAL A 277 2.87 23.41 3.67
CA VAL A 277 2.50 24.73 4.19
C VAL A 277 1.19 25.25 3.60
N ARG A 278 0.87 24.89 2.35
CA ARG A 278 -0.38 25.27 1.66
C ARG A 278 -1.62 24.63 2.29
N PHE A 279 -1.45 23.51 3.00
CA PHE A 279 -2.54 22.69 3.53
C PHE A 279 -2.66 22.75 5.07
N LYS A 280 -1.92 23.65 5.73
CA LYS A 280 -2.02 23.86 7.19
C LYS A 280 -3.43 24.18 7.68
N SER A 281 -4.15 25.04 6.95
CA SER A 281 -5.53 25.41 7.29
C SER A 281 -6.47 24.20 7.20
N ASN A 282 -6.31 23.37 6.17
CA ASN A 282 -7.05 22.11 6.02
C ASN A 282 -6.73 21.16 7.18
N LEU A 283 -5.45 20.97 7.52
CA LEU A 283 -5.04 20.15 8.67
C LEU A 283 -5.71 20.59 9.97
N ALA A 284 -5.69 21.88 10.27
CA ALA A 284 -6.26 22.43 11.50
C ALA A 284 -7.79 22.29 11.55
N ARG A 285 -8.47 22.47 10.41
CA ARG A 285 -9.94 22.38 10.30
C ARG A 285 -10.46 20.94 10.33
N LEU A 286 -9.72 20.00 9.76
CA LEU A 286 -10.19 18.63 9.51
C LEU A 286 -9.85 17.65 10.64
N ARG A 287 -8.94 18.01 11.55
CA ARG A 287 -8.65 17.23 12.76
C ARG A 287 -9.59 17.62 13.90
N ASP A 288 -9.80 16.67 14.82
CA ASP A 288 -10.46 16.94 16.09
C ASP A 288 -9.48 17.59 17.11
N SER A 289 -10.01 17.91 18.29
CA SER A 289 -9.25 18.53 19.39
C SER A 289 -8.10 17.67 19.90
N ASP A 290 -8.15 16.35 19.69
CA ASP A 290 -7.12 15.40 20.11
C ASP A 290 -6.06 15.20 19.00
N GLY A 291 -6.18 15.96 17.90
CA GLY A 291 -5.26 15.92 16.77
C GLY A 291 -5.41 14.66 15.90
N TRP A 292 -6.57 14.01 15.96
CA TRP A 292 -6.91 12.85 15.14
C TRP A 292 -7.88 13.23 14.01
N PHE A 293 -7.81 12.50 12.90
CA PHE A 293 -8.89 12.51 11.92
C PHE A 293 -9.90 11.42 12.29
N ARG A 294 -11.17 11.80 12.46
CA ARG A 294 -12.23 10.82 12.80
C ARG A 294 -12.38 9.74 11.74
N LYS A 295 -12.35 10.16 10.49
CA LYS A 295 -12.41 9.33 9.29
C LYS A 295 -11.50 9.96 8.24
N ALA A 296 -10.73 9.16 7.52
CA ALA A 296 -9.91 9.68 6.44
C ALA A 296 -9.61 8.61 5.39
N TRP A 297 -9.61 9.04 4.13
CA TRP A 297 -8.92 8.32 3.06
C TRP A 297 -7.43 8.54 3.22
N VAL A 298 -6.61 7.52 2.99
CA VAL A 298 -5.16 7.61 3.07
C VAL A 298 -4.57 7.06 1.78
N SER A 299 -3.65 7.81 1.19
CA SER A 299 -2.95 7.40 -0.03
C SER A 299 -1.51 7.90 0.01
N TYR A 300 -0.70 7.45 -0.93
CA TYR A 300 0.70 7.81 -1.04
C TYR A 300 1.14 7.93 -2.49
N VAL A 301 2.08 8.83 -2.74
CA VAL A 301 2.63 9.05 -4.08
C VAL A 301 4.12 9.31 -4.01
N GLY A 302 4.82 8.99 -5.09
CA GLY A 302 6.22 9.33 -5.29
C GLY A 302 6.50 9.62 -6.75
N GLY A 303 7.64 10.23 -7.03
CA GLY A 303 8.07 10.60 -8.38
C GLY A 303 7.89 12.09 -8.71
N PRO A 304 8.23 12.49 -9.95
CA PRO A 304 8.15 13.88 -10.38
C PRO A 304 6.69 14.34 -10.58
N PRO A 305 6.40 15.66 -10.51
CA PRO A 305 5.04 16.20 -10.65
C PRO A 305 4.33 15.85 -11.95
N THR A 306 5.10 15.58 -13.00
CA THR A 306 4.60 15.24 -14.33
C THR A 306 4.42 13.73 -14.55
N SER A 307 4.83 12.91 -13.58
CA SER A 307 4.71 11.45 -13.68
C SER A 307 3.27 11.00 -13.78
N GLN A 308 3.07 9.83 -14.39
CA GLN A 308 1.77 9.19 -14.47
C GLN A 308 1.16 8.97 -13.08
N PHE A 309 1.95 8.52 -12.10
CA PHE A 309 1.50 8.31 -10.71
C PHE A 309 0.93 9.57 -10.06
N VAL A 310 1.56 10.72 -10.27
CA VAL A 310 1.07 11.99 -9.72
C VAL A 310 -0.21 12.47 -10.41
N LYS A 311 -0.35 12.22 -11.72
CA LYS A 311 -1.60 12.50 -12.44
C LYS A 311 -2.75 11.59 -11.98
N MET A 312 -2.47 10.30 -11.77
CA MET A 312 -3.44 9.35 -11.20
C MET A 312 -3.87 9.80 -9.79
N ALA A 313 -2.90 10.19 -8.94
CA ALA A 313 -3.17 10.73 -7.62
C ALA A 313 -4.08 11.97 -7.64
N GLU A 314 -3.93 12.86 -8.64
CA GLU A 314 -4.80 14.03 -8.78
C GLU A 314 -6.26 13.61 -9.09
N GLU A 315 -6.48 12.60 -9.93
CA GLU A 315 -7.81 12.08 -10.22
C GLU A 315 -8.43 11.35 -9.01
N LEU A 316 -7.62 10.62 -8.24
CA LEU A 316 -8.05 10.08 -6.95
C LEU A 316 -8.51 11.20 -6.01
N ILE A 317 -7.70 12.24 -5.82
CA ILE A 317 -8.05 13.40 -4.98
C ILE A 317 -9.36 14.03 -5.47
N LYS A 318 -9.50 14.24 -6.79
CA LYS A 318 -10.71 14.78 -7.41
C LYS A 318 -11.93 13.90 -7.11
N SER A 319 -11.81 12.58 -7.19
CA SER A 319 -12.89 11.63 -6.90
C SER A 319 -13.36 11.70 -5.43
N VAL A 320 -12.44 11.82 -4.47
CA VAL A 320 -12.79 12.01 -3.05
C VAL A 320 -13.60 13.30 -2.87
N HIS A 321 -13.19 14.40 -3.51
CA HIS A 321 -13.93 15.66 -3.44
C HIS A 321 -15.31 15.60 -4.09
N TYR A 322 -15.52 14.68 -5.03
CA TYR A 322 -16.82 14.50 -5.68
C TYR A 322 -17.78 13.65 -4.87
N PHE A 323 -17.26 12.67 -4.12
CA PHE A 323 -18.07 11.57 -3.61
C PHE A 323 -17.91 11.27 -2.12
N SER A 324 -17.05 11.99 -1.40
CA SER A 324 -16.83 11.84 0.03
C SER A 324 -16.95 13.16 0.77
N GLU A 325 -17.45 13.08 2.00
CA GLU A 325 -17.42 14.20 2.96
C GLU A 325 -16.16 14.18 3.84
N ASN A 326 -15.35 13.12 3.73
CA ASN A 326 -14.19 12.87 4.58
C ASN A 326 -12.90 13.28 3.86
N PRO A 327 -11.87 13.73 4.60
CA PRO A 327 -10.63 14.17 4.01
C PRO A 327 -9.84 13.03 3.37
N ILE A 328 -8.97 13.38 2.41
CA ILE A 328 -7.89 12.52 1.93
C ILE A 328 -6.55 13.02 2.45
N LEU A 329 -5.81 12.13 3.10
CA LEU A 329 -4.43 12.34 3.52
C LEU A 329 -3.51 11.76 2.44
N MET A 330 -2.87 12.63 1.68
CA MET A 330 -1.93 12.21 0.65
C MET A 330 -0.51 12.33 1.20
N PHE A 331 0.24 11.23 1.24
CA PHE A 331 1.64 11.24 1.64
C PHE A 331 2.54 11.31 0.40
N ASN A 332 3.25 12.42 0.23
CA ASN A 332 4.24 12.59 -0.80
C ASN A 332 5.62 12.11 -0.30
N PHE A 333 6.13 11.08 -0.96
CA PHE A 333 7.48 10.54 -0.79
C PHE A 333 8.42 10.97 -1.93
N GLY A 334 7.88 11.66 -2.94
CA GLY A 334 8.64 12.23 -4.05
C GLY A 334 9.34 13.53 -3.66
N LEU A 335 10.10 14.07 -4.61
CA LEU A 335 10.89 15.28 -4.41
C LEU A 335 10.02 16.56 -4.44
N PHE A 336 8.86 16.52 -5.09
CA PHE A 336 8.06 17.72 -5.36
C PHE A 336 6.58 17.50 -5.19
N THR A 337 5.86 18.60 -4.98
CA THR A 337 4.41 18.62 -5.11
C THR A 337 4.00 19.35 -6.39
N PRO A 338 2.96 18.89 -7.11
CA PRO A 338 2.32 19.68 -8.14
C PRO A 338 1.89 21.08 -7.67
N LYS A 339 2.10 22.08 -8.53
CA LYS A 339 1.57 23.45 -8.32
C LYS A 339 0.05 23.49 -8.36
N SER A 340 -0.56 22.55 -9.09
CA SER A 340 -2.02 22.40 -9.23
C SER A 340 -2.71 21.91 -7.96
N TRP A 341 -1.95 21.41 -6.98
CA TRP A 341 -2.48 20.97 -5.69
C TRP A 341 -2.46 22.14 -4.72
N THR A 342 -3.63 22.77 -4.54
CA THR A 342 -3.81 23.88 -3.61
C THR A 342 -5.00 23.60 -2.70
N ALA A 343 -5.04 24.23 -1.52
CA ALA A 343 -6.13 24.05 -0.57
C ALA A 343 -7.45 24.62 -1.10
N GLU A 344 -7.40 25.65 -1.97
CA GLU A 344 -8.57 26.25 -2.60
C GLU A 344 -9.20 25.29 -3.61
N ARG A 345 -8.39 24.63 -4.44
CA ARG A 345 -8.86 23.64 -5.41
C ARG A 345 -9.31 22.35 -4.72
N PHE A 346 -8.59 21.94 -3.68
CA PHE A 346 -8.80 20.69 -2.96
C PHE A 346 -8.99 20.91 -1.45
N PRO A 347 -10.16 21.39 -1.01
CA PRO A 347 -10.42 21.70 0.40
C PRO A 347 -10.46 20.47 1.33
N GLN A 348 -10.61 19.25 0.83
CA GLN A 348 -10.55 18.01 1.62
C GLN A 348 -9.17 17.35 1.59
N LEU A 349 -8.21 17.89 0.84
CA LEU A 349 -6.85 17.38 0.80
C LEU A 349 -6.04 17.89 1.99
N VAL A 350 -5.36 16.96 2.65
CA VAL A 350 -4.24 17.25 3.54
C VAL A 350 -3.01 16.59 2.94
N LEU A 351 -2.07 17.41 2.47
CA LEU A 351 -0.83 16.91 1.90
C LEU A 351 0.27 16.83 2.96
N LEU A 352 0.75 15.62 3.18
CA LEU A 352 1.83 15.32 4.11
C LEU A 352 3.07 14.90 3.33
N HIS A 353 4.23 15.26 3.85
CA HIS A 353 5.52 14.97 3.26
C HIS A 353 6.28 13.99 4.14
N ALA A 354 6.84 12.94 3.55
CA ALA A 354 7.60 11.91 4.26
C ALA A 354 8.90 11.60 3.48
N ALA A 355 9.93 11.16 4.18
CA ALA A 355 11.18 10.76 3.55
C ALA A 355 10.99 9.45 2.74
N PRO A 356 11.56 9.32 1.53
CA PRO A 356 11.52 8.09 0.76
C PRO A 356 12.23 6.95 1.50
N LEU A 357 11.95 5.71 1.11
CA LEU A 357 12.68 4.55 1.62
C LEU A 357 14.14 4.59 1.12
N PRO A 358 15.10 4.09 1.91
CA PRO A 358 16.49 4.04 1.47
C PRO A 358 16.62 3.15 0.23
N ASN A 359 17.37 3.63 -0.76
CA ASN A 359 17.67 2.89 -1.98
C ASN A 359 18.98 2.09 -1.90
N GLU A 360 19.58 1.98 -0.71
CA GLU A 360 20.81 1.20 -0.50
C GLU A 360 20.55 -0.30 -0.76
N PRO A 361 21.29 -0.96 -1.67
CA PRO A 361 21.00 -2.34 -2.09
C PRO A 361 20.82 -3.35 -0.95
N ARG A 362 21.59 -3.22 0.14
CA ARG A 362 21.55 -4.15 1.29
C ARG A 362 20.26 -4.07 2.09
N ILE A 363 19.62 -2.90 2.13
CA ILE A 363 18.42 -2.64 2.94
C ILE A 363 17.23 -2.14 2.12
N ARG A 364 17.37 -2.10 0.78
CA ARG A 364 16.32 -1.69 -0.17
C ARG A 364 15.03 -2.45 0.07
N ARG A 365 13.92 -1.72 0.10
CA ARG A 365 12.55 -2.24 0.20
C ARG A 365 11.72 -1.74 -0.99
N SER A 366 10.64 -2.46 -1.33
CA SER A 366 9.66 -1.99 -2.32
C SER A 366 9.10 -0.63 -1.90
N PHE A 367 8.85 0.24 -2.87
CA PHE A 367 8.20 1.53 -2.66
C PHE A 367 6.82 1.36 -2.00
N ASN A 368 6.15 0.24 -2.23
CA ASN A 368 4.80 -0.03 -1.72
C ASN A 368 4.74 -0.11 -0.19
N PHE A 369 5.87 -0.36 0.51
CA PHE A 369 5.89 -0.29 1.98
C PHE A 369 5.64 1.13 2.53
N ASN A 370 5.70 2.17 1.68
CA ASN A 370 5.25 3.51 2.02
C ASN A 370 3.76 3.58 2.33
N LYS A 371 2.93 2.68 1.77
CA LYS A 371 1.53 2.51 2.14
C LYS A 371 1.37 2.31 3.64
N LEU A 372 2.11 1.34 4.19
CA LEU A 372 2.03 0.99 5.61
C LEU A 372 2.59 2.11 6.50
N ARG A 373 3.63 2.82 6.03
CA ARG A 373 4.14 4.01 6.72
C ARG A 373 3.11 5.14 6.75
N ALA A 374 2.44 5.41 5.63
CA ALA A 374 1.38 6.42 5.52
C ALA A 374 0.22 6.10 6.48
N ILE A 375 -0.22 4.84 6.55
CA ILE A 375 -1.21 4.38 7.54
C ILE A 375 -0.75 4.70 8.97
N LEU A 376 0.48 4.32 9.34
CA LEU A 376 1.02 4.55 10.68
C LEU A 376 1.22 6.04 11.02
N MET A 377 1.47 6.90 10.03
CA MET A 377 1.66 8.34 10.25
C MET A 377 0.37 9.16 10.15
N SER A 378 -0.72 8.58 9.63
CA SER A 378 -1.98 9.28 9.31
C SER A 378 -2.67 9.93 10.50
N ARG A 379 -2.57 9.33 11.70
CA ARG A 379 -3.44 9.62 12.85
C ARG A 379 -4.93 9.62 12.46
N ALA A 380 -5.35 8.62 11.68
CA ALA A 380 -6.77 8.36 11.40
C ALA A 380 -7.35 7.36 12.40
N LEU A 381 -8.42 7.73 13.10
CA LEU A 381 -9.15 6.81 14.00
C LEU A 381 -9.84 5.70 13.24
N ASN A 382 -10.29 6.01 12.02
CA ASN A 382 -10.90 5.11 11.08
C ASN A 382 -10.42 5.47 9.68
N GLY A 383 -9.62 4.60 9.08
CA GLY A 383 -8.98 4.86 7.80
C GLY A 383 -9.39 3.87 6.72
N VAL A 384 -9.38 4.35 5.49
CA VAL A 384 -9.49 3.56 4.28
C VAL A 384 -8.30 3.90 3.40
N GLU A 385 -7.48 2.91 3.09
CA GLU A 385 -6.34 3.06 2.19
C GLU A 385 -6.82 2.91 0.76
N VAL A 386 -6.30 3.76 -0.11
CA VAL A 386 -6.56 3.73 -1.56
C VAL A 386 -5.27 4.05 -2.31
N ASP A 387 -4.89 3.18 -3.25
CA ASP A 387 -3.76 3.40 -4.13
C ASP A 387 -4.04 4.54 -5.12
N VAL A 388 -2.99 5.17 -5.65
CA VAL A 388 -3.14 6.32 -6.56
C VAL A 388 -3.77 5.97 -7.90
N ASP A 389 -3.71 4.70 -8.31
CA ASP A 389 -4.42 4.16 -9.47
C ASP A 389 -5.83 3.67 -9.10
N GLN A 390 -6.41 4.19 -8.02
CA GLN A 390 -7.81 4.03 -7.69
C GLN A 390 -8.58 5.33 -7.85
N PHE A 391 -9.91 5.21 -7.91
CA PHE A 391 -10.80 6.33 -7.64
C PHE A 391 -11.96 5.91 -6.74
N VAL A 392 -12.51 6.88 -6.02
CA VAL A 392 -13.68 6.73 -5.14
C VAL A 392 -14.97 7.04 -5.91
N ALA A 393 -16.05 6.32 -5.61
CA ALA A 393 -17.36 6.46 -6.23
C ALA A 393 -18.47 6.73 -5.18
N PRO A 394 -19.70 7.13 -5.60
CA PRO A 394 -20.79 7.41 -4.67
C PRO A 394 -21.08 6.25 -3.69
N GLY A 395 -21.23 6.60 -2.41
CA GLY A 395 -21.56 5.65 -1.35
C GLY A 395 -20.36 4.99 -0.66
N ALA A 396 -19.14 5.23 -1.13
CA ALA A 396 -17.92 4.64 -0.57
C ALA A 396 -17.67 5.01 0.90
N ASP A 397 -18.17 6.17 1.36
CA ASP A 397 -18.10 6.58 2.77
C ASP A 397 -18.77 5.60 3.75
N ARG A 398 -19.63 4.70 3.26
CA ARG A 398 -20.18 3.59 4.05
C ARG A 398 -19.08 2.68 4.60
N LEU A 399 -17.94 2.56 3.90
CA LEU A 399 -16.79 1.80 4.37
C LEU A 399 -16.36 2.22 5.77
N PHE A 400 -16.30 3.52 6.07
CA PHE A 400 -15.95 3.96 7.42
C PHE A 400 -16.90 3.39 8.48
N SER A 401 -18.21 3.47 8.26
CA SER A 401 -19.19 2.94 9.22
C SER A 401 -19.09 1.43 9.41
N LEU A 402 -18.89 0.69 8.32
CA LEU A 402 -18.73 -0.76 8.35
C LEU A 402 -17.41 -1.16 9.00
N THR A 403 -16.32 -0.46 8.71
CA THR A 403 -15.02 -0.67 9.35
C THR A 403 -15.10 -0.48 10.85
N SER A 404 -15.76 0.57 11.35
CA SER A 404 -15.96 0.78 12.79
C SER A 404 -16.78 -0.33 13.46
N LYS A 405 -17.75 -0.90 12.74
CA LYS A 405 -18.55 -2.02 13.23
C LYS A 405 -17.70 -3.29 13.39
N TRP A 406 -16.83 -3.57 12.42
CA TRP A 406 -16.16 -4.87 12.33
C TRP A 406 -14.72 -4.91 12.87
N VAL A 407 -14.02 -3.77 12.83
CA VAL A 407 -12.66 -3.59 13.37
C VAL A 407 -12.75 -2.84 14.68
N ASN A 408 -12.67 -3.58 15.77
CA ASN A 408 -12.88 -3.09 17.13
C ASN A 408 -11.86 -3.74 18.08
N LYS A 409 -12.08 -3.63 19.38
CA LYS A 409 -11.17 -4.19 20.38
C LYS A 409 -11.11 -5.71 20.30
N GLU A 410 -12.23 -6.36 19.99
CA GLU A 410 -12.37 -7.83 19.90
C GLU A 410 -11.80 -8.38 18.59
N TYR A 411 -11.85 -7.58 17.52
CA TYR A 411 -11.23 -7.87 16.23
C TYR A 411 -10.32 -6.72 15.80
N SER A 412 -9.09 -6.76 16.30
CA SER A 412 -8.09 -5.69 16.13
C SER A 412 -7.20 -5.90 14.89
N PHE A 413 -7.77 -6.37 13.78
CA PHE A 413 -7.07 -6.60 12.50
C PHE A 413 -7.68 -5.73 11.41
N PRO A 414 -6.90 -5.26 10.43
CA PRO A 414 -7.48 -4.57 9.29
C PRO A 414 -8.36 -5.53 8.49
N LEU A 415 -9.30 -4.96 7.73
CA LEU A 415 -10.09 -5.68 6.76
C LEU A 415 -9.63 -5.30 5.37
N MET A 416 -9.37 -6.31 4.54
CA MET A 416 -8.93 -6.14 3.16
C MET A 416 -9.97 -6.76 2.20
N PRO A 417 -10.15 -6.20 1.00
CA PRO A 417 -11.00 -6.80 -0.03
C PRO A 417 -10.46 -8.13 -0.52
N ALA A 418 -11.35 -9.06 -0.83
CA ALA A 418 -10.99 -10.25 -1.59
C ALA A 418 -10.24 -9.86 -2.86
N HIS A 419 -9.13 -10.53 -3.14
CA HIS A 419 -8.40 -10.30 -4.38
C HIS A 419 -9.16 -10.90 -5.58
N PHE A 420 -8.99 -10.34 -6.79
CA PHE A 420 -9.65 -10.85 -7.99
C PHE A 420 -8.96 -12.07 -8.59
N LEU A 421 -7.63 -12.15 -8.45
CA LEU A 421 -6.85 -13.36 -8.67
C LEU A 421 -7.01 -14.34 -7.50
N ASP A 422 -6.88 -15.63 -7.80
CA ASP A 422 -6.67 -16.67 -6.79
C ASP A 422 -5.18 -17.01 -6.77
N TRP A 423 -4.57 -17.06 -5.58
CA TRP A 423 -3.14 -17.35 -5.47
C TRP A 423 -2.92 -18.85 -5.63
N SER A 424 -2.10 -19.25 -6.59
CA SER A 424 -1.91 -20.67 -6.92
C SER A 424 -0.45 -21.10 -6.86
N ILE A 425 -0.21 -22.41 -6.91
CA ILE A 425 1.13 -22.99 -7.02
C ILE A 425 1.91 -22.45 -8.24
N LYS A 426 1.21 -22.00 -9.30
CA LYS A 426 1.84 -21.45 -10.50
C LYS A 426 2.51 -20.09 -10.26
N ASP A 427 2.14 -19.42 -9.17
CA ASP A 427 2.67 -18.14 -8.75
C ASP A 427 3.86 -18.30 -7.77
N GLN A 428 4.25 -19.55 -7.44
CA GLN A 428 5.34 -19.88 -6.51
C GLN A 428 6.73 -19.33 -6.84
N PRO A 429 7.20 -19.25 -8.12
CA PRO A 429 8.54 -18.73 -8.39
C PRO A 429 8.75 -17.31 -7.87
N ALA A 430 7.67 -16.52 -7.77
CA ALA A 430 7.69 -15.15 -7.27
C ALA A 430 7.42 -15.04 -5.75
N ALA A 431 6.96 -16.11 -5.09
CA ALA A 431 6.55 -16.10 -3.68
C ALA A 431 7.19 -17.24 -2.88
N PRO A 432 8.47 -17.11 -2.50
CA PRO A 432 9.18 -18.13 -1.71
C PRO A 432 8.54 -18.39 -0.33
N TRP A 433 7.69 -17.47 0.14
CA TRP A 433 6.94 -17.58 1.38
C TRP A 433 5.68 -18.45 1.27
N TRP A 434 5.12 -18.68 0.07
CA TRP A 434 3.84 -19.36 -0.13
C TRP A 434 3.79 -20.82 0.38
N PRO A 435 4.83 -21.66 0.20
CA PRO A 435 4.82 -23.03 0.70
C PRO A 435 4.63 -23.17 2.23
N ARG A 436 4.91 -22.10 2.99
CA ARG A 436 4.61 -22.04 4.43
C ARG A 436 3.10 -22.08 4.70
N TYR A 437 2.28 -21.59 3.79
CA TYR A 437 0.83 -21.45 3.98
C TYR A 437 0.03 -22.50 3.25
N CYS A 438 0.38 -22.76 1.98
CA CYS A 438 -0.27 -23.73 1.11
C CYS A 438 0.77 -24.53 0.30
N PRO A 439 1.39 -25.58 0.89
CA PRO A 439 2.41 -26.37 0.20
C PRO A 439 1.84 -27.26 -0.92
N ASP A 440 0.58 -27.68 -0.79
CA ASP A 440 -0.07 -28.64 -1.67
C ASP A 440 -1.43 -28.06 -2.09
N PRO A 441 -1.63 -27.73 -3.39
CA PRO A 441 -2.86 -27.11 -3.88
C PRO A 441 -4.09 -28.03 -3.82
N ASP A 442 -3.89 -29.35 -3.71
CA ASP A 442 -4.97 -30.34 -3.64
C ASP A 442 -5.36 -30.67 -2.20
N LYS A 443 -4.63 -30.15 -1.21
CA LYS A 443 -4.92 -30.30 0.22
C LYS A 443 -5.37 -28.99 0.85
N PRO A 444 -6.09 -29.03 1.99
CA PRO A 444 -6.42 -27.81 2.72
C PRO A 444 -5.15 -27.04 3.12
N CYS A 445 -5.05 -25.75 2.81
CA CYS A 445 -3.90 -24.95 3.24
C CYS A 445 -4.06 -24.61 4.75
N PRO A 446 -3.29 -25.25 5.65
CA PRO A 446 -3.61 -25.31 7.08
C PRO A 446 -3.35 -24.00 7.82
N MET A 447 -2.57 -23.08 7.23
CA MET A 447 -2.24 -21.80 7.85
C MET A 447 -2.97 -20.60 7.23
N GLN A 448 -3.40 -20.69 5.98
CA GLN A 448 -4.23 -19.64 5.38
C GLN A 448 -5.62 -19.63 6.05
N THR A 449 -5.98 -18.55 6.71
CA THR A 449 -7.24 -18.41 7.49
C THR A 449 -8.34 -17.64 6.79
N MET A 450 -8.05 -17.06 5.63
CA MET A 450 -8.95 -16.29 4.77
C MET A 450 -8.42 -16.30 3.33
N ARG A 451 -9.22 -15.91 2.34
CA ARG A 451 -8.76 -15.83 0.93
C ARG A 451 -7.66 -14.77 0.81
N TRP A 452 -6.81 -14.90 -0.21
CA TRP A 452 -5.93 -13.81 -0.65
C TRP A 452 -6.72 -12.52 -0.84
N CYS A 453 -6.19 -11.44 -0.30
CA CYS A 453 -6.81 -10.13 -0.29
C CYS A 453 -5.93 -9.11 -1.01
N HIS A 454 -6.58 -8.12 -1.61
CA HIS A 454 -5.90 -6.97 -2.19
C HIS A 454 -5.43 -6.02 -1.09
N ALA A 455 -4.25 -5.41 -1.27
CA ALA A 455 -3.63 -4.50 -0.31
C ALA A 455 -4.32 -3.13 -0.13
N HIS A 456 -5.65 -3.10 -0.05
CA HIS A 456 -6.45 -1.88 0.21
C HIS A 456 -7.12 -1.96 1.59
N PRO A 457 -6.35 -1.92 2.67
CA PRO A 457 -6.88 -2.13 4.00
C PRO A 457 -7.79 -1.00 4.46
N THR A 458 -8.82 -1.39 5.18
CA THR A 458 -9.60 -0.50 6.04
C THR A 458 -9.30 -0.84 7.50
N TRP A 459 -9.26 0.17 8.37
CA TRP A 459 -8.93 -0.05 9.78
C TRP A 459 -9.62 0.95 10.71
N THR A 460 -9.72 0.57 11.98
CA THR A 460 -9.78 1.54 13.08
C THR A 460 -8.45 1.56 13.82
N TYR A 461 -8.25 2.52 14.72
CA TYR A 461 -7.01 2.64 15.50
C TYR A 461 -6.64 1.33 16.25
N TRP A 462 -7.62 0.46 16.53
CA TRP A 462 -7.40 -0.85 17.14
C TRP A 462 -6.46 -1.75 16.32
N ALA A 463 -6.45 -1.60 14.99
CA ALA A 463 -5.59 -2.39 14.11
C ALA A 463 -4.21 -1.74 13.82
N LEU A 464 -3.93 -0.52 14.31
CA LEU A 464 -2.60 0.09 14.14
C LEU A 464 -1.46 -0.78 14.67
N PRO A 465 -1.57 -1.43 15.85
CA PRO A 465 -0.53 -2.33 16.34
C PRO A 465 -0.20 -3.49 15.39
N PHE A 466 -1.17 -3.98 14.60
CA PHE A 466 -0.93 -4.99 13.58
C PHE A 466 0.01 -4.45 12.49
N PHE A 467 -0.33 -3.31 11.86
CA PHE A 467 0.52 -2.69 10.85
C PHE A 467 1.93 -2.42 11.37
N GLY A 468 2.01 -1.83 12.56
CA GLY A 468 3.28 -1.51 13.20
C GLY A 468 4.18 -2.73 13.43
N ARG A 469 3.59 -3.84 13.90
CA ARG A 469 4.31 -5.10 14.13
C ARG A 469 4.88 -5.68 12.83
N TRP A 470 4.12 -5.67 11.74
CA TRP A 470 4.54 -6.25 10.47
C TRP A 470 5.53 -5.37 9.70
N VAL A 471 5.34 -4.05 9.70
CA VAL A 471 6.36 -3.10 9.19
C VAL A 471 7.66 -3.24 9.95
N ARG A 472 7.61 -3.33 11.28
CA ARG A 472 8.80 -3.54 12.11
C ARG A 472 9.50 -4.85 11.76
N ARG A 473 8.77 -5.97 11.71
CA ARG A 473 9.32 -7.28 11.35
C ARG A 473 10.07 -7.21 10.02
N HIS A 474 9.47 -6.55 9.04
CA HIS A 474 10.05 -6.38 7.71
C HIS A 474 11.29 -5.49 7.72
N PHE A 475 11.21 -4.31 8.34
CA PHE A 475 12.32 -3.35 8.39
C PHE A 475 13.49 -3.86 9.22
N ARG A 476 13.25 -4.70 10.22
CA ARG A 476 14.29 -5.37 11.01
C ARG A 476 14.77 -6.68 10.41
N ASP A 477 14.21 -7.10 9.28
CA ASP A 477 14.53 -8.38 8.65
C ASP A 477 14.40 -9.56 9.66
N GLU A 478 13.35 -9.51 10.49
CA GLU A 478 13.05 -10.52 11.51
C GLU A 478 12.69 -11.86 10.86
N ARG A 479 12.91 -12.96 11.59
CA ARG A 479 12.54 -14.31 11.16
C ARG A 479 11.39 -14.87 12.00
N LEU A 480 10.31 -15.27 11.34
CA LEU A 480 9.24 -16.06 11.95
C LEU A 480 9.76 -17.47 12.28
N PRO A 481 9.36 -18.04 13.42
CA PRO A 481 9.81 -19.38 13.81
C PRO A 481 9.15 -20.47 12.96
N ASN A 482 9.69 -21.68 13.07
CA ASN A 482 8.99 -22.89 12.62
C ASN A 482 7.71 -23.04 13.45
N VAL A 483 6.62 -23.45 12.82
CA VAL A 483 5.35 -23.70 13.52
C VAL A 483 4.72 -25.01 13.06
N THR A 484 4.09 -25.73 13.99
CA THR A 484 3.35 -26.97 13.69
C THR A 484 1.86 -26.74 13.89
N VAL A 485 1.06 -27.00 12.85
CA VAL A 485 -0.40 -26.80 12.86
C VAL A 485 -1.07 -28.05 12.32
N LYS A 486 -1.81 -28.79 13.16
CA LYS A 486 -2.58 -30.00 12.74
C LYS A 486 -1.76 -30.95 11.85
N HIS A 487 -0.57 -31.34 12.31
CA HIS A 487 0.41 -32.21 11.61
C HIS A 487 1.15 -31.59 10.42
N PHE A 488 0.89 -30.33 10.07
CA PHE A 488 1.69 -29.59 9.10
C PHE A 488 2.83 -28.83 9.79
N ASN A 489 4.06 -28.97 9.31
CA ASN A 489 5.23 -28.25 9.78
C ASN A 489 5.58 -27.13 8.79
N ALA A 490 5.35 -25.89 9.20
CA ALA A 490 5.70 -24.71 8.44
C ALA A 490 7.12 -24.25 8.80
N ALA A 491 8.01 -24.18 7.80
CA ALA A 491 9.38 -23.71 7.98
C ALA A 491 9.40 -22.21 8.31
N GLY A 492 10.37 -21.79 9.11
CA GLY A 492 10.54 -20.40 9.53
C GLY A 492 10.85 -19.48 8.35
N LEU A 493 10.16 -18.34 8.31
CA LEU A 493 10.15 -17.39 7.19
C LEU A 493 10.88 -16.10 7.58
N ARG A 494 11.81 -15.64 6.75
CA ARG A 494 12.41 -14.32 6.90
C ARG A 494 11.46 -13.28 6.32
N VAL A 495 11.02 -12.34 7.14
CA VAL A 495 9.98 -11.38 6.76
C VAL A 495 10.49 -10.40 5.71
N GLY A 496 11.79 -10.06 5.72
CA GLY A 496 12.39 -9.23 4.68
C GLY A 496 12.41 -9.86 3.29
N ASP A 497 12.14 -11.16 3.14
CA ASP A 497 12.07 -11.85 1.83
C ASP A 497 10.68 -11.68 1.17
N ILE A 498 9.76 -11.01 1.87
CA ILE A 498 8.44 -10.65 1.33
C ILE A 498 8.59 -9.27 0.69
N ASN A 499 8.53 -9.23 -0.65
CA ASN A 499 8.93 -8.03 -1.39
C ASN A 499 7.80 -7.02 -1.57
N GLU A 500 6.54 -7.43 -1.47
CA GLU A 500 5.39 -6.54 -1.63
C GLU A 500 4.59 -6.37 -0.33
N ASP A 501 3.94 -5.23 -0.19
CA ASP A 501 3.06 -4.88 0.92
C ASP A 501 1.81 -5.77 0.97
N GLU A 502 1.23 -6.10 -0.19
CA GLU A 502 0.12 -7.05 -0.32
C GLU A 502 0.45 -8.39 0.31
N ASP A 503 1.60 -8.93 -0.05
CA ASP A 503 2.09 -10.20 0.47
C ASP A 503 2.28 -10.11 1.98
N LEU A 504 2.92 -9.03 2.46
CA LEU A 504 3.19 -8.85 3.88
C LEU A 504 1.90 -8.78 4.69
N LEU A 505 0.88 -8.09 4.20
CA LEU A 505 -0.41 -7.96 4.88
C LEU A 505 -1.15 -9.29 4.94
N ASN A 506 -1.20 -10.05 3.84
CA ASN A 506 -1.85 -11.36 3.80
C ASN A 506 -1.13 -12.38 4.70
N VAL A 507 0.20 -12.48 4.59
CA VAL A 507 1.05 -13.26 5.49
C VAL A 507 0.75 -12.88 6.94
N GLY A 508 0.69 -11.58 7.22
CA GLY A 508 0.46 -11.09 8.56
C GLY A 508 -0.89 -11.48 9.13
N LEU A 509 -1.96 -11.32 8.35
CA LEU A 509 -3.31 -11.70 8.73
C LEU A 509 -3.41 -13.20 9.01
N TRP A 510 -2.78 -14.05 8.20
CA TRP A 510 -2.81 -15.50 8.41
C TRP A 510 -2.00 -15.95 9.62
N GLU A 511 -0.82 -15.37 9.84
CA GLU A 511 0.01 -15.65 11.01
C GLU A 511 -0.69 -15.23 12.31
N GLU A 512 -1.48 -14.16 12.28
CA GLU A 512 -2.29 -13.70 13.42
C GLU A 512 -3.72 -14.26 13.43
N ARG A 513 -4.02 -15.22 12.55
CA ARG A 513 -5.31 -15.95 12.49
C ARG A 513 -6.53 -15.05 12.27
N ALA A 514 -6.38 -13.96 11.54
CA ALA A 514 -7.48 -13.13 11.09
C ALA A 514 -8.43 -13.92 10.17
N THR A 515 -9.74 -13.63 10.22
CA THR A 515 -10.78 -14.45 9.57
C THR A 515 -11.81 -13.67 8.78
N LYS A 516 -11.84 -12.34 8.93
CA LYS A 516 -12.80 -11.46 8.24
C LYS A 516 -12.11 -10.75 7.08
N GLN A 517 -12.83 -10.62 5.97
CA GLN A 517 -12.46 -9.85 4.78
C GLN A 517 -13.69 -9.15 4.21
N TRP A 518 -13.46 -8.07 3.47
CA TRP A 518 -14.50 -7.52 2.62
C TRP A 518 -14.75 -8.41 1.40
N CYS A 519 -15.95 -8.30 0.84
CA CYS A 519 -16.14 -8.67 -0.56
C CYS A 519 -15.34 -7.70 -1.44
N LYS A 520 -15.42 -7.81 -2.77
CA LYS A 520 -14.60 -6.97 -3.65
C LYS A 520 -15.16 -5.55 -3.69
N ILE A 521 -14.66 -4.67 -2.80
CA ILE A 521 -15.11 -3.27 -2.69
C ILE A 521 -14.42 -2.30 -3.66
N ASP A 522 -13.41 -2.82 -4.36
CA ASP A 522 -12.58 -2.14 -5.34
C ASP A 522 -12.64 -2.92 -6.66
N VAL A 523 -13.50 -2.50 -7.60
CA VAL A 523 -13.66 -3.28 -8.83
C VAL A 523 -12.34 -3.32 -9.63
N PRO A 524 -11.98 -4.45 -10.25
CA PRO A 524 -10.62 -4.65 -10.80
C PRO A 524 -10.17 -3.67 -11.88
N ALA A 525 -11.10 -3.00 -12.56
CA ALA A 525 -10.80 -2.06 -13.63
C ALA A 525 -11.89 -0.98 -13.73
N THR A 526 -11.49 0.22 -14.19
CA THR A 526 -12.38 1.36 -14.44
C THR A 526 -13.53 1.01 -15.39
N VAL A 527 -13.27 0.22 -16.44
CA VAL A 527 -14.26 -0.21 -17.44
C VAL A 527 -15.42 -1.01 -16.84
N GLU A 528 -15.25 -1.63 -15.67
CA GLU A 528 -16.36 -2.36 -15.05
C GLU A 528 -17.50 -1.43 -14.63
N PHE A 529 -17.22 -0.15 -14.39
CA PHE A 529 -18.24 0.86 -14.08
C PHE A 529 -19.19 1.14 -15.26
N ASP A 530 -18.85 0.76 -16.49
CA ASP A 530 -19.77 0.94 -17.62
C ASP A 530 -21.10 0.20 -17.39
N SER A 531 -21.11 -0.90 -16.64
CA SER A 531 -22.35 -1.61 -16.26
C SER A 531 -23.29 -0.76 -15.38
N LEU A 532 -22.75 0.08 -14.50
CA LEU A 532 -23.54 1.02 -13.69
C LEU A 532 -23.93 2.26 -14.51
N LEU A 533 -23.03 2.70 -15.39
CA LEU A 533 -23.25 3.86 -16.25
C LEU A 533 -24.24 3.61 -17.37
N SER A 534 -24.41 2.36 -17.82
CA SER A 534 -25.41 1.95 -18.81
C SER A 534 -26.75 1.54 -18.20
N TRP A 535 -26.80 1.32 -16.87
CA TRP A 535 -28.03 0.92 -16.20
C TRP A 535 -29.17 1.93 -16.41
N VAL A 536 -30.38 1.41 -16.57
CA VAL A 536 -31.61 2.19 -16.76
C VAL A 536 -32.73 1.63 -15.88
N GLN A 537 -33.57 2.51 -15.35
CA GLN A 537 -34.51 2.19 -14.27
C GLN A 537 -35.48 1.03 -14.59
N HIS A 538 -35.89 0.88 -15.85
CA HIS A 538 -36.80 -0.18 -16.27
C HIS A 538 -36.17 -1.59 -16.26
N HIS A 539 -34.85 -1.71 -16.12
CA HIS A 539 -34.18 -2.99 -15.87
C HIS A 539 -34.34 -3.49 -14.42
N GLY A 540 -34.94 -2.68 -13.54
CA GLY A 540 -35.11 -3.01 -12.14
C GLY A 540 -33.77 -3.30 -11.46
N ASN A 541 -33.66 -4.46 -10.81
CA ASN A 541 -32.44 -4.91 -10.14
C ASN A 541 -31.54 -5.80 -11.03
N ARG A 542 -31.77 -5.89 -12.34
CA ARG A 542 -30.96 -6.75 -13.22
C ARG A 542 -29.72 -6.00 -13.74
N CYS A 543 -28.57 -6.66 -13.71
CA CYS A 543 -27.32 -6.24 -14.34
C CYS A 543 -27.15 -7.05 -15.62
N LEU A 544 -27.69 -6.52 -16.73
CA LEU A 544 -27.89 -7.28 -17.96
C LEU A 544 -26.73 -7.22 -18.96
N GLU A 545 -25.89 -6.20 -18.87
CA GLU A 545 -24.96 -5.85 -19.93
C GLU A 545 -23.61 -5.40 -19.35
N GLY A 546 -22.52 -5.87 -19.95
CA GLY A 546 -21.18 -5.35 -19.73
C GLY A 546 -20.25 -6.21 -18.86
N ILE A 547 -18.97 -5.83 -18.88
CA ILE A 547 -17.85 -6.53 -18.23
C ILE A 547 -17.99 -6.52 -16.68
N GLY A 548 -18.76 -5.58 -16.13
CA GLY A 548 -18.95 -5.43 -14.69
C GLY A 548 -19.95 -6.40 -14.03
N CYS A 549 -20.92 -6.96 -14.77
CA CYS A 549 -22.04 -7.69 -14.15
C CYS A 549 -21.71 -9.09 -13.60
N THR A 550 -20.48 -9.57 -13.81
CA THR A 550 -20.03 -10.89 -13.36
C THR A 550 -19.45 -10.84 -11.94
N ASN A 551 -19.53 -11.97 -11.24
CA ASN A 551 -18.83 -12.13 -9.97
C ASN A 551 -17.32 -12.11 -10.19
N ILE A 552 -16.57 -11.74 -9.15
CA ILE A 552 -15.15 -12.09 -9.12
C ILE A 552 -15.00 -13.61 -9.14
N GLY A 553 -13.99 -14.10 -9.85
CA GLY A 553 -13.69 -15.52 -9.99
C GLY A 553 -13.79 -16.28 -8.67
N GLY A 554 -14.53 -17.39 -8.71
CA GLY A 554 -14.69 -18.28 -7.57
C GLY A 554 -13.48 -19.15 -7.33
N ASP A 555 -13.36 -19.63 -6.09
CA ASP A 555 -12.31 -20.54 -5.66
C ASP A 555 -12.93 -21.74 -4.91
N LYS A 556 -12.20 -22.86 -4.87
CA LYS A 556 -12.72 -24.11 -4.30
C LYS A 556 -12.96 -24.03 -2.78
N ARG A 557 -12.30 -23.09 -2.09
CA ARG A 557 -12.15 -23.08 -0.64
C ARG A 557 -13.08 -22.09 0.06
N TRP A 558 -13.19 -20.88 -0.45
CA TRP A 558 -13.86 -19.75 0.20
C TRP A 558 -15.12 -19.34 -0.54
N TYR A 559 -15.04 -19.15 -1.87
CA TYR A 559 -16.14 -18.61 -2.66
C TYR A 559 -16.42 -19.43 -3.92
N LYS A 560 -17.07 -20.59 -3.76
CA LYS A 560 -17.36 -21.52 -4.87
C LYS A 560 -18.10 -20.88 -6.04
N LYS A 561 -18.95 -19.88 -5.76
CA LYS A 561 -19.75 -19.14 -6.75
C LYS A 561 -19.18 -17.77 -7.10
N GLY A 562 -17.97 -17.46 -6.64
CA GLY A 562 -17.38 -16.13 -6.78
C GLY A 562 -17.74 -15.16 -5.67
N VAL A 563 -17.11 -13.99 -5.72
CA VAL A 563 -17.26 -12.92 -4.72
C VAL A 563 -18.10 -11.77 -5.29
N PRO A 564 -19.04 -11.20 -4.51
CA PRO A 564 -19.75 -9.98 -4.87
C PRO A 564 -18.81 -8.81 -5.16
N LYS A 565 -19.17 -7.99 -6.15
CA LYS A 565 -18.54 -6.70 -6.44
C LYS A 565 -19.31 -5.58 -5.77
N VAL A 566 -18.61 -4.64 -5.16
CA VAL A 566 -19.17 -3.42 -4.61
C VAL A 566 -18.47 -2.24 -5.30
N TYR A 567 -19.22 -1.44 -6.03
CA TYR A 567 -18.75 -0.32 -6.85
C TYR A 567 -18.52 0.94 -6.01
N TRP A 568 -17.67 0.83 -5.00
CA TRP A 568 -17.28 1.96 -4.15
C TRP A 568 -15.95 2.54 -4.54
N THR A 569 -15.01 1.71 -5.00
CA THR A 569 -13.80 2.18 -5.67
C THR A 569 -13.56 1.41 -6.95
N ALA A 570 -12.81 1.98 -7.89
CA ALA A 570 -12.20 1.26 -8.99
C ALA A 570 -10.71 1.11 -8.73
N HIS A 571 -10.13 0.00 -9.14
CA HIS A 571 -8.68 -0.18 -9.26
C HIS A 571 -8.24 -0.11 -10.73
N HIS A 572 -6.92 -0.08 -10.95
CA HIS A 572 -6.31 -0.02 -12.27
C HIS A 572 -6.79 1.20 -13.09
N ALA A 573 -6.99 2.34 -12.42
CA ALA A 573 -7.28 3.64 -13.02
C ALA A 573 -5.98 4.27 -13.57
N VAL A 574 -5.27 3.51 -14.39
CA VAL A 574 -3.90 3.84 -14.83
C VAL A 574 -3.83 4.96 -15.85
N ASP A 575 -4.94 5.27 -16.52
CA ASP A 575 -5.09 6.36 -17.47
C ASP A 575 -5.86 7.53 -16.81
N PRO A 576 -5.18 8.65 -16.46
CA PRO A 576 -5.82 9.79 -15.83
C PRO A 576 -6.89 10.46 -16.70
N GLU A 577 -6.74 10.49 -18.02
CA GLU A 577 -7.71 11.15 -18.92
C GLU A 577 -8.99 10.32 -19.02
N GLN A 578 -8.84 9.00 -19.13
CA GLN A 578 -9.96 8.07 -19.06
C GLN A 578 -10.65 8.17 -17.69
N THR A 579 -9.87 8.20 -16.61
CA THR A 579 -10.40 8.30 -15.24
C THR A 579 -11.20 9.58 -15.05
N ALA A 580 -10.69 10.73 -15.49
CA ALA A 580 -11.41 12.00 -15.46
C ALA A 580 -12.77 11.91 -16.17
N THR A 581 -12.81 11.24 -17.33
CA THR A 581 -14.06 11.01 -18.09
C THR A 581 -15.06 10.16 -17.30
N TYR A 582 -14.60 9.08 -16.65
CA TYR A 582 -15.46 8.27 -15.77
C TYR A 582 -15.99 9.09 -14.60
N LEU A 583 -15.15 9.87 -13.93
CA LEU A 583 -15.55 10.68 -12.78
C LEU A 583 -16.66 11.67 -13.14
N GLU A 584 -16.56 12.36 -14.29
CA GLU A 584 -17.63 13.27 -14.73
C GLU A 584 -18.93 12.53 -15.06
N ARG A 585 -18.86 11.37 -15.73
CA ARG A 585 -20.04 10.54 -16.03
C ARG A 585 -20.73 10.05 -14.76
N ILE A 586 -19.96 9.54 -13.79
CA ILE A 586 -20.45 9.08 -12.48
C ILE A 586 -21.09 10.24 -11.73
N ARG A 587 -20.41 11.39 -11.66
CA ARG A 587 -20.90 12.60 -10.99
C ARG A 587 -22.21 13.09 -11.58
N LYS A 588 -22.31 13.12 -12.91
CA LYS A 588 -23.53 13.51 -13.61
C LYS A 588 -24.69 12.59 -13.24
N ARG A 589 -24.54 11.28 -13.39
CA ARG A 589 -25.60 10.31 -13.06
C ARG A 589 -26.01 10.34 -11.60
N HIS A 590 -25.04 10.50 -10.69
CA HIS A 590 -25.31 10.62 -9.26
C HIS A 590 -26.17 11.86 -8.95
N LYS A 591 -25.84 13.02 -9.54
CA LYS A 591 -26.64 14.24 -9.39
C LYS A 591 -28.04 14.13 -9.99
N GLU A 592 -28.21 13.37 -11.06
CA GLU A 592 -29.49 13.10 -11.70
C GLU A 592 -30.35 12.06 -10.95
N GLY A 593 -29.83 11.46 -9.86
CA GLY A 593 -30.53 10.39 -9.14
C GLY A 593 -30.58 9.07 -9.92
N LEU A 594 -29.75 8.92 -10.96
CA LEU A 594 -29.70 7.77 -11.86
C LEU A 594 -28.57 6.79 -11.50
N TRP A 595 -28.04 6.87 -10.28
CA TRP A 595 -27.00 5.98 -9.78
C TRP A 595 -27.63 4.74 -9.13
N PRO A 596 -27.40 3.52 -9.64
CA PRO A 596 -28.01 2.31 -9.09
C PRO A 596 -27.38 1.90 -7.75
N ALA A 597 -27.89 0.82 -7.17
CA ALA A 597 -27.26 0.21 -6.02
C ALA A 597 -25.86 -0.31 -6.38
N ALA A 598 -24.89 -0.15 -5.47
CA ALA A 598 -23.48 -0.40 -5.77
C ALA A 598 -23.06 -1.87 -5.62
N ILE A 599 -23.93 -2.79 -5.19
CA ILE A 599 -23.55 -4.19 -4.95
C ILE A 599 -24.07 -5.06 -6.10
N VAL A 600 -23.18 -5.79 -6.76
CA VAL A 600 -23.51 -6.73 -7.84
C VAL A 600 -23.08 -8.14 -7.47
N TYR A 601 -24.02 -9.08 -7.57
CA TYR A 601 -23.77 -10.50 -7.41
C TYR A 601 -24.79 -11.29 -8.25
N GLU A 602 -24.32 -12.29 -8.99
CA GLU A 602 -25.13 -13.14 -9.87
C GLU A 602 -26.00 -12.30 -10.83
N GLN A 603 -25.41 -11.28 -11.48
CA GLN A 603 -26.09 -10.39 -12.43
C GLN A 603 -27.30 -9.63 -11.83
N ARG A 604 -27.31 -9.46 -10.51
CA ARG A 604 -28.34 -8.69 -9.79
C ARG A 604 -27.69 -7.58 -8.97
N PHE A 605 -28.33 -6.41 -8.99
CA PHE A 605 -28.07 -5.30 -8.09
C PHE A 605 -28.76 -5.52 -6.76
N TRP A 606 -28.01 -5.39 -5.66
CA TRP A 606 -28.48 -5.57 -4.30
C TRP A 606 -28.50 -4.23 -3.57
N LYS A 607 -29.60 -3.93 -2.86
CA LYS A 607 -29.75 -2.64 -2.18
C LYS A 607 -28.83 -2.51 -0.97
N SER A 608 -28.54 -3.62 -0.31
CA SER A 608 -27.64 -3.68 0.83
C SER A 608 -26.98 -5.04 0.96
N GLY A 609 -25.89 -5.08 1.75
CA GLY A 609 -25.22 -6.33 2.10
C GLY A 609 -26.11 -7.27 2.92
N GLU A 610 -27.03 -6.73 3.74
CA GLU A 610 -28.00 -7.53 4.48
C GLU A 610 -29.00 -8.25 3.58
N GLU A 611 -29.49 -7.59 2.52
CA GLU A 611 -30.38 -8.23 1.51
C GLU A 611 -29.63 -9.38 0.83
N LEU A 612 -28.40 -9.11 0.37
CA LEU A 612 -27.54 -10.11 -0.26
C LEU A 612 -27.28 -11.30 0.67
N LYS A 613 -26.89 -11.05 1.92
CA LYS A 613 -26.54 -12.09 2.89
C LYS A 613 -27.75 -12.94 3.30
N LYS A 614 -28.96 -12.38 3.28
CA LYS A 614 -30.19 -13.11 3.56
C LYS A 614 -30.50 -14.16 2.47
N GLU A 615 -30.26 -13.81 1.21
CA GLU A 615 -30.51 -14.71 0.07
C GLU A 615 -29.30 -15.65 -0.20
N HIS A 616 -28.08 -15.18 0.10
CA HIS A 616 -26.84 -15.91 -0.09
C HIS A 616 -26.08 -16.09 1.23
N THR A 617 -26.66 -16.93 2.10
CA THR A 617 -26.11 -17.18 3.45
C THR A 617 -24.70 -17.80 3.42
N GLU A 618 -24.29 -18.39 2.30
CA GLU A 618 -22.96 -18.98 2.08
C GLU A 618 -21.82 -17.95 1.97
N LEU A 619 -22.11 -16.68 1.68
CA LEU A 619 -21.08 -15.67 1.42
C LEU A 619 -20.29 -15.34 2.70
N ALA A 620 -19.04 -15.77 2.80
CA ALA A 620 -18.23 -15.53 4.00
C ALA A 620 -17.72 -14.08 4.15
N CYS A 621 -17.66 -13.32 3.05
CA CYS A 621 -17.16 -11.94 3.05
C CYS A 621 -18.20 -10.94 3.57
N LEU A 622 -17.71 -9.78 4.01
CA LEU A 622 -18.51 -8.69 4.52
C LEU A 622 -18.93 -7.75 3.37
N THR A 623 -20.19 -7.32 3.37
CA THR A 623 -20.77 -6.33 2.42
C THR A 623 -21.45 -5.19 3.16
#